data_AF-A0A101HNE7-F1
#
_entry.id   AF-A0A101HNE7-F1
#
_cell.length_a   1.000
_cell.length_b   1.000
_cell.length_c   1.000
_cell.angle_alpha   90.00
_cell.angle_beta   90.00
_cell.angle_gamma   90.00
#
_symmetry.space_group_name_H-M   'P 1'
#
loop_
_entity.id
_entity.type
_entity.pdbx_description
1 polymer ?
#
loop_
_entity_poly.entity_id
_entity_poly.type
_entity_poly.pdbx_seq_one_letter_code
_entity_poly.pdbx_strand_id
1 'polypeptide(L)'
;AFEEENVPVIANTVNTKGVMGAGLALEFRLRFPSYFDNYRERCSRERPLPGSAWIYHEENSPTIISLFVKEDWKMPSKISWIRSSLKRAEEIITENNFERVAFPLAGAGKGGIDPQTSEDITKEIFESSNAEILLCLDRIPSKIEESMMEQLRAMSKPELKCLSLRPSIIEKLLEKREDVTRFREILDIRGIGIKTYSLLFSALISKDPGQDDQLNLF
;
A
#
# COMPACT_ATOMS: atom_id res chain seq x y z
N ALA A 1 1.35 10.60 5.37
CA ALA A 1 1.52 9.24 4.80
C ALA A 1 2.98 8.79 4.92
N PHE A 2 3.34 7.53 4.66
CA PHE A 2 4.74 7.05 4.80
C PHE A 2 5.76 7.80 3.92
N GLU A 3 5.27 8.48 2.88
CA GLU A 3 6.05 9.25 1.89
C GLU A 3 6.56 10.60 2.41
N GLU A 4 5.97 11.13 3.49
CA GLU A 4 6.27 12.50 3.95
C GLU A 4 7.45 12.55 4.93
N GLU A 5 7.86 11.41 5.48
CA GLU A 5 8.86 11.31 6.55
C GLU A 5 10.16 10.64 6.11
N ASN A 6 10.32 10.34 4.81
CA ASN A 6 11.46 9.61 4.23
C ASN A 6 11.87 8.39 5.07
N VAL A 7 10.89 7.54 5.40
CA VAL A 7 11.11 6.41 6.30
C VAL A 7 11.74 5.25 5.52
N PRO A 8 12.94 4.77 5.90
CA PRO A 8 13.67 3.76 5.14
C PRO A 8 13.05 2.37 5.21
N VAL A 9 12.17 2.12 6.19
CA VAL A 9 11.50 0.84 6.40
C VAL A 9 10.00 1.04 6.55
N ILE A 10 9.23 0.33 5.75
CA ILE A 10 7.76 0.42 5.73
C ILE A 10 7.14 -0.98 5.87
N ALA A 11 6.03 -1.08 6.58
CA ALA A 11 5.32 -2.34 6.73
C ALA A 11 4.10 -2.43 5.81
N ASN A 12 3.85 -3.64 5.30
CA ASN A 12 2.66 -3.98 4.55
C ASN A 12 1.88 -5.07 5.29
N THR A 13 0.55 -5.07 5.16
CA THR A 13 -0.31 -6.13 5.70
C THR A 13 -0.74 -7.05 4.59
N VAL A 14 -0.37 -8.33 4.69
CA VAL A 14 -0.52 -9.29 3.59
C VAL A 14 -1.22 -10.56 4.04
N ASN A 15 -1.66 -11.34 3.05
CA ASN A 15 -2.16 -12.70 3.28
C ASN A 15 -1.09 -13.74 2.92
N THR A 16 -1.38 -15.00 3.21
CA THR A 16 -0.49 -16.14 2.89
C THR A 16 -0.73 -16.76 1.50
N LYS A 17 -1.73 -16.28 0.74
CA LYS A 17 -2.09 -16.81 -0.59
C LYS A 17 -1.40 -16.09 -1.76
N GLY A 18 -0.55 -15.10 -1.50
CA GLY A 18 0.17 -14.41 -2.57
C GLY A 18 -0.68 -13.42 -3.37
N VAL A 19 -1.77 -12.90 -2.78
CA VAL A 19 -2.71 -12.00 -3.49
C VAL A 19 -2.68 -10.58 -2.93
N MET A 20 -2.44 -9.59 -3.77
CA MET A 20 -2.54 -8.16 -3.42
C MET A 20 -3.56 -7.49 -4.34
N GLY A 21 -4.83 -7.52 -3.94
CA GLY A 21 -5.97 -7.13 -4.80
C GLY A 21 -6.84 -5.98 -4.27
N ALA A 22 -6.64 -5.52 -3.03
CA ALA A 22 -7.39 -4.40 -2.47
C ALA A 22 -6.60 -3.70 -1.36
N GLY A 23 -7.01 -2.46 -1.04
CA GLY A 23 -6.46 -1.67 0.06
C GLY A 23 -4.95 -1.43 -0.07
N LEU A 24 -4.28 -1.32 1.08
CA LEU A 24 -2.84 -1.06 1.16
C LEU A 24 -2.00 -2.07 0.37
N ALA A 25 -2.36 -3.36 0.44
CA ALA A 25 -1.63 -4.39 -0.27
C ALA A 25 -1.63 -4.17 -1.79
N LEU A 26 -2.78 -3.76 -2.37
CA LEU A 26 -2.84 -3.42 -3.80
C LEU A 26 -1.93 -2.24 -4.14
N GLU A 27 -1.91 -1.22 -3.29
CA GLU A 27 -1.06 -0.05 -3.50
C GLU A 27 0.43 -0.43 -3.48
N PHE A 28 0.86 -1.23 -2.50
CA PHE A 28 2.22 -1.79 -2.46
C PHE A 28 2.58 -2.56 -3.72
N ARG A 29 1.64 -3.36 -4.26
CA ARG A 29 1.85 -4.07 -5.52
C ARG A 29 2.06 -3.11 -6.70
N LEU A 30 1.37 -1.99 -6.73
CA LEU A 30 1.47 -1.02 -7.83
C LEU A 30 2.72 -0.15 -7.73
N ARG A 31 3.16 0.16 -6.51
CA ARG A 31 4.37 0.95 -6.23
C ARG A 31 5.65 0.11 -6.35
N PHE A 32 5.62 -1.12 -5.86
CA PHE A 32 6.78 -2.00 -5.73
C PHE A 32 6.52 -3.34 -6.45
N PRO A 33 6.56 -3.37 -7.79
CA PRO A 33 6.25 -4.57 -8.56
C PRO A 33 7.24 -5.73 -8.29
N SER A 34 8.54 -5.45 -8.16
CA SER A 34 9.57 -6.45 -7.82
C SER A 34 9.31 -7.12 -6.46
N TYR A 35 8.93 -6.32 -5.47
CA TYR A 35 8.48 -6.79 -4.15
C TYR A 35 7.27 -7.73 -4.27
N PHE A 36 6.26 -7.36 -5.07
CA PHE A 36 5.08 -8.21 -5.26
C PHE A 36 5.40 -9.55 -5.92
N ASP A 37 6.27 -9.57 -6.93
CA ASP A 37 6.68 -10.80 -7.59
C ASP A 37 7.41 -11.75 -6.63
N ASN A 38 8.32 -11.23 -5.81
CA ASN A 38 9.01 -11.98 -4.76
C ASN A 38 8.03 -12.50 -3.69
N TYR A 39 7.13 -11.64 -3.22
CA TYR A 39 6.08 -12.01 -2.27
C TYR A 39 5.21 -13.17 -2.80
N ARG A 40 4.79 -13.10 -4.07
CA ARG A 40 3.96 -14.14 -4.69
C ARG A 40 4.71 -15.46 -4.80
N GLU A 41 5.98 -15.42 -5.24
CA GLU A 41 6.83 -16.61 -5.33
C GLU A 41 7.06 -17.25 -3.95
N ARG A 42 7.35 -16.43 -2.94
CA ARG A 42 7.48 -16.86 -1.54
C ARG A 42 6.22 -17.56 -1.04
N CYS A 43 5.05 -16.97 -1.25
CA CYS A 43 3.79 -17.58 -0.84
C CYS A 43 3.57 -18.95 -1.51
N SER A 44 3.96 -19.09 -2.78
CA SER A 44 3.86 -20.36 -3.51
C SER A 44 4.83 -21.43 -3.01
N ARG A 45 6.08 -21.05 -2.71
CA ARG A 45 7.16 -21.99 -2.39
C ARG A 45 7.24 -22.31 -0.91
N GLU A 46 7.28 -21.28 -0.07
CA GLU A 46 7.53 -21.40 1.36
C GLU A 46 6.26 -21.58 2.19
N ARG A 47 5.10 -21.23 1.62
CA ARG A 47 3.77 -21.36 2.28
C ARG A 47 3.78 -20.76 3.70
N PRO A 48 4.04 -19.46 3.82
CA PRO A 48 4.15 -18.80 5.13
C PRO A 48 2.86 -18.97 5.94
N LEU A 49 3.01 -19.02 7.27
CA LEU A 49 1.88 -19.14 8.18
C LEU A 49 1.36 -17.76 8.61
N PRO A 50 0.05 -17.60 8.84
CA PRO A 50 -0.46 -16.38 9.45
C PRO A 50 0.17 -16.14 10.83
N GLY A 51 0.50 -14.89 11.12
CA GLY A 51 1.26 -14.50 12.31
C GLY A 51 2.79 -14.48 12.12
N SER A 52 3.30 -14.79 10.93
CA SER A 52 4.70 -14.57 10.59
C SER A 52 4.95 -13.16 10.01
N ALA A 53 6.21 -12.80 9.84
CA ALA A 53 6.63 -11.61 9.10
C ALA A 53 7.83 -11.92 8.20
N TRP A 54 7.98 -11.17 7.11
CA TRP A 54 9.07 -11.31 6.14
C TRP A 54 9.60 -9.95 5.70
N ILE A 55 10.92 -9.85 5.55
CA ILE A 55 11.62 -8.66 5.09
C ILE A 55 12.05 -8.79 3.63
N TYR A 56 11.81 -7.73 2.85
CA TYR A 56 12.27 -7.58 1.48
C TYR A 56 13.11 -6.31 1.35
N HIS A 57 14.23 -6.42 0.63
CA HIS A 57 15.12 -5.31 0.34
C HIS A 57 15.40 -5.23 -1.16
N GLU A 58 15.39 -4.01 -1.69
CA GLU A 58 15.72 -3.67 -3.07
C GLU A 58 16.44 -2.31 -3.07
N GLU A 59 17.48 -2.17 -3.90
CA GLU A 59 18.22 -0.92 -4.00
C GLU A 59 17.31 0.22 -4.49
N ASN A 60 17.54 1.43 -3.97
CA ASN A 60 16.75 2.64 -4.29
C ASN A 60 15.25 2.53 -3.94
N SER A 61 14.86 1.57 -3.10
CA SER A 61 13.52 1.41 -2.56
C SER A 61 13.56 1.32 -1.03
N PRO A 62 12.47 1.69 -0.34
CA PRO A 62 12.37 1.41 1.08
C PRO A 62 12.38 -0.10 1.33
N THR A 63 12.94 -0.50 2.47
CA THR A 63 12.86 -1.89 2.94
C THR A 63 11.42 -2.18 3.36
N ILE A 64 10.88 -3.34 2.97
CA ILE A 64 9.47 -3.69 3.20
C ILE A 64 9.36 -4.85 4.18
N ILE A 65 8.66 -4.64 5.29
CA ILE A 65 8.28 -5.70 6.24
C ILE A 65 6.84 -6.14 5.96
N SER A 66 6.67 -7.37 5.49
CA SER A 66 5.36 -7.98 5.22
C SER A 66 4.84 -8.70 6.45
N LEU A 67 3.73 -8.20 7.02
CA LEU A 67 3.03 -8.82 8.14
C LEU A 67 1.96 -9.79 7.60
N PHE A 68 2.13 -11.09 7.81
CA PHE A 68 1.17 -12.11 7.38
C PHE A 68 -0.04 -12.17 8.33
N VAL A 69 -0.88 -11.14 8.30
CA VAL A 69 -2.03 -10.99 9.21
C VAL A 69 -3.30 -11.63 8.67
N LYS A 70 -3.27 -12.27 7.50
CA LYS A 70 -4.42 -12.98 6.92
C LYS A 70 -3.99 -14.33 6.36
N GLU A 71 -4.82 -15.34 6.51
CA GLU A 71 -4.63 -16.59 5.77
C GLU A 71 -5.06 -16.41 4.32
N ASP A 72 -6.35 -16.15 4.09
CA ASP A 72 -6.96 -15.85 2.80
C ASP A 72 -7.35 -14.36 2.74
N TRP A 73 -7.17 -13.73 1.57
CA TRP A 73 -7.51 -12.34 1.34
C TRP A 73 -9.02 -12.05 1.50
N LYS A 74 -9.90 -13.06 1.34
CA LYS A 74 -11.36 -12.94 1.48
C LYS A 74 -11.85 -12.97 2.93
N MET A 75 -11.08 -13.56 3.84
CA MET A 75 -11.49 -13.79 5.24
C MET A 75 -11.04 -12.64 6.15
N PRO A 76 -11.62 -12.44 7.34
CA PRO A 76 -11.10 -11.46 8.31
C PRO A 76 -9.72 -11.84 8.86
N SER A 77 -9.05 -10.87 9.49
CA SER A 77 -7.82 -11.06 10.27
C SER A 77 -8.14 -11.60 11.67
N LYS A 78 -7.11 -11.94 12.45
CA LYS A 78 -7.23 -12.34 13.86
C LYS A 78 -6.22 -11.56 14.70
N ILE A 79 -6.63 -11.16 15.90
CA ILE A 79 -5.76 -10.49 16.89
C ILE A 79 -4.48 -11.30 17.15
N SER A 80 -4.58 -12.62 17.24
CA SER A 80 -3.42 -13.50 17.44
C SER A 80 -2.40 -13.42 16.31
N TRP A 81 -2.85 -13.30 15.05
CA TRP A 81 -1.97 -13.16 13.90
C TRP A 81 -1.29 -11.79 13.89
N ILE A 82 -2.02 -10.73 14.23
CA ILE A 82 -1.45 -9.38 14.36
C ILE A 82 -0.33 -9.37 15.39
N ARG A 83 -0.64 -9.79 16.63
CA ARG A 83 0.34 -9.85 17.72
C ARG A 83 1.58 -10.65 17.34
N SER A 84 1.40 -11.85 16.80
CA SER A 84 2.52 -12.71 16.39
C SER A 84 3.35 -12.07 15.28
N SER A 85 2.70 -11.46 14.27
CA SER A 85 3.42 -10.84 13.16
C SER A 85 4.20 -9.59 13.57
N LEU A 86 3.66 -8.79 14.49
CA LEU A 86 4.32 -7.59 15.00
C LEU A 86 5.50 -7.94 15.92
N LYS A 87 5.38 -8.98 16.74
CA LYS A 87 6.52 -9.54 17.49
C LYS A 87 7.63 -10.02 16.55
N ARG A 88 7.29 -10.75 15.49
CA ARG A 88 8.29 -11.15 14.50
C ARG A 88 8.89 -9.95 13.77
N ALA A 89 8.12 -8.87 13.56
CA ALA A 89 8.64 -7.63 13.00
C ALA A 89 9.60 -6.91 13.95
N GLU A 90 9.32 -6.88 15.26
CA GLU A 90 10.25 -6.35 16.27
C GLU A 90 11.58 -7.10 16.28
N GLU A 91 11.55 -8.43 16.15
CA GLU A 91 12.76 -9.25 16.01
C GLU A 91 13.54 -8.84 14.75
N ILE A 92 12.87 -8.73 13.59
CA ILE A 92 13.48 -8.28 12.33
C ILE A 92 14.11 -6.89 12.48
N ILE A 93 13.41 -5.95 13.10
CA ILE A 93 13.87 -4.57 13.32
C ILE A 93 15.15 -4.58 14.15
N THR A 94 15.15 -5.34 15.24
CA THR A 94 16.30 -5.49 16.13
C THR A 94 17.48 -6.15 15.42
N GLU A 95 17.25 -7.28 14.74
CA GLU A 95 18.26 -8.05 14.00
C GLU A 95 18.96 -7.20 12.92
N ASN A 96 18.25 -6.24 12.32
CA ASN A 96 18.76 -5.39 11.24
C ASN A 96 19.14 -3.97 11.69
N ASN A 97 19.02 -3.65 12.98
CA ASN A 97 19.29 -2.32 13.55
C ASN A 97 18.53 -1.18 12.84
N PHE A 98 17.25 -1.38 12.52
CA PHE A 98 16.45 -0.32 11.91
C PHE A 98 16.06 0.74 12.95
N GLU A 99 16.32 2.01 12.62
CA GLU A 99 16.09 3.13 13.52
C GLU A 99 14.69 3.73 13.41
N ARG A 100 14.09 3.74 12.20
CA ARG A 100 12.74 4.29 11.96
C ARG A 100 11.92 3.36 11.08
N VAL A 101 10.71 3.03 11.51
CA VAL A 101 9.83 2.10 10.78
C VAL A 101 8.39 2.60 10.76
N ALA A 102 7.78 2.64 9.58
CA ALA A 102 6.39 3.02 9.41
C ALA A 102 5.47 1.79 9.39
N PHE A 103 4.50 1.74 10.29
CA PHE A 103 3.51 0.67 10.37
C PHE A 103 2.11 1.16 10.02
N PRO A 104 1.35 0.44 9.20
CA PRO A 104 -0.10 0.64 9.12
C PRO A 104 -0.78 0.06 10.36
N LEU A 105 -2.08 0.34 10.51
CA LEU A 105 -2.93 -0.37 11.46
C LEU A 105 -3.14 -1.83 10.99
N ALA A 106 -2.35 -2.74 11.53
CA ALA A 106 -2.30 -4.14 11.15
C ALA A 106 -3.66 -4.85 11.29
N GLY A 107 -4.14 -5.46 10.21
CA GLY A 107 -5.40 -6.20 10.21
C GLY A 107 -6.66 -5.33 10.28
N ALA A 108 -6.53 -4.00 10.32
CA ALA A 108 -7.66 -3.08 10.22
C ALA A 108 -8.26 -3.06 8.78
N GLY A 109 -9.30 -2.25 8.58
CA GLY A 109 -9.96 -2.09 7.29
C GLY A 109 -10.55 -3.41 6.77
N LYS A 110 -9.96 -3.97 5.70
CA LYS A 110 -10.42 -5.24 5.09
C LYS A 110 -10.13 -6.49 5.94
N GLY A 111 -9.38 -6.36 7.04
CA GLY A 111 -9.22 -7.44 8.02
C GLY A 111 -10.28 -7.42 9.14
N GLY A 112 -11.06 -6.34 9.27
CA GLY A 112 -12.16 -6.25 10.24
C GLY A 112 -11.74 -6.09 11.70
N ILE A 113 -10.46 -5.81 11.97
CA ILE A 113 -9.97 -5.51 13.32
C ILE A 113 -10.23 -4.04 13.60
N ASP A 114 -10.70 -3.75 14.81
CA ASP A 114 -10.91 -2.39 15.27
C ASP A 114 -9.60 -1.58 15.22
N PRO A 115 -9.59 -0.38 14.62
CA PRO A 115 -8.40 0.46 14.51
C PRO A 115 -7.70 0.75 15.85
N GLN A 116 -8.46 1.05 16.90
CA GLN A 116 -7.91 1.34 18.23
C GLN A 116 -7.23 0.09 18.80
N THR A 117 -7.89 -1.06 18.68
CA THR A 117 -7.31 -2.35 19.10
C THR A 117 -5.99 -2.64 18.37
N SER A 118 -5.90 -2.38 17.06
CA SER A 118 -4.66 -2.55 16.32
C SER A 118 -3.57 -1.57 16.78
N GLU A 119 -3.94 -0.32 17.05
CA GLU A 119 -3.02 0.71 17.54
C GLU A 119 -2.46 0.35 18.91
N ASP A 120 -3.31 -0.10 19.84
CA ASP A 120 -2.94 -0.49 21.19
C ASP A 120 -1.97 -1.68 21.18
N ILE A 121 -2.24 -2.68 20.33
CA ILE A 121 -1.34 -3.84 20.17
C ILE A 121 0.03 -3.41 19.65
N THR A 122 0.08 -2.51 18.67
CA THR A 122 1.36 -2.02 18.14
C THR A 122 2.13 -1.26 19.22
N LYS A 123 1.48 -0.35 19.94
CA LYS A 123 2.12 0.39 21.04
C LYS A 123 2.66 -0.52 22.14
N GLU A 124 1.88 -1.52 22.55
CA GLU A 124 2.29 -2.51 23.54
C GLU A 124 3.54 -3.28 23.08
N ILE A 125 3.56 -3.77 21.85
CA ILE A 125 4.68 -4.58 21.34
C ILE A 125 5.96 -3.76 21.23
N PHE A 126 5.86 -2.52 20.76
CA PHE A 126 7.04 -1.69 20.52
C PHE A 126 7.38 -0.72 21.66
N GLU A 127 6.73 -0.83 22.83
CA GLU A 127 6.96 0.06 23.98
C GLU A 127 8.43 0.12 24.41
N SER A 128 9.13 -1.02 24.31
CA SER A 128 10.55 -1.16 24.66
C SER A 128 11.49 -1.13 23.45
N SER A 129 10.97 -0.84 22.26
CA SER A 129 11.79 -0.81 21.04
C SER A 129 12.70 0.42 21.04
N ASN A 130 13.96 0.23 20.61
CA ASN A 130 14.88 1.35 20.38
C ASN A 130 14.59 2.07 19.06
N ALA A 131 13.77 1.49 18.18
CA ALA A 131 13.37 2.07 16.91
C ALA A 131 12.19 3.05 17.09
N GLU A 132 12.20 4.14 16.36
CA GLU A 132 11.05 5.04 16.24
C GLU A 132 9.97 4.38 15.38
N ILE A 133 8.81 4.13 15.99
CA ILE A 133 7.67 3.52 15.33
C ILE A 133 6.65 4.58 14.91
N LEU A 134 6.46 4.73 13.61
CA LEU A 134 5.54 5.68 13.00
C LEU A 134 4.24 4.97 12.60
N LEU A 135 3.14 5.26 13.29
CA LEU A 135 1.83 4.70 12.95
C LEU A 135 1.12 5.50 11.86
N CYS A 136 0.89 4.86 10.72
CA CYS A 136 0.19 5.42 9.56
C CYS A 136 -1.33 5.21 9.68
N LEU A 137 -2.03 6.25 10.09
CA LEU A 137 -3.49 6.20 10.35
C LEU A 137 -4.37 6.43 9.11
N ASP A 138 -3.78 6.78 7.97
CA ASP A 138 -4.47 6.98 6.68
C ASP A 138 -5.68 7.95 6.71
N ARG A 139 -5.64 8.97 7.60
CA ARG A 139 -6.76 9.90 7.81
C ARG A 139 -6.91 10.95 6.71
N ILE A 140 -5.79 11.41 6.16
CA ILE A 140 -5.72 12.45 5.11
C ILE A 140 -4.88 11.93 3.93
N PRO A 141 -5.14 12.41 2.70
CA PRO A 141 -4.30 12.07 1.56
C PRO A 141 -2.86 12.54 1.80
N SER A 142 -1.92 11.85 1.17
CA SER A 142 -0.54 12.33 1.09
C SER A 142 -0.40 13.41 0.03
N LYS A 143 0.69 14.17 0.04
CA LYS A 143 1.03 15.09 -1.07
C LYS A 143 1.04 14.40 -2.44
N ILE A 144 1.52 13.15 -2.50
CA ILE A 144 1.54 12.36 -3.74
C ILE A 144 0.11 12.03 -4.16
N GLU A 145 -0.73 11.57 -3.22
CA GLU A 145 -2.14 11.29 -3.50
C GLU A 145 -2.91 12.54 -3.91
N GLU A 146 -2.67 13.69 -3.26
CA GLU A 146 -3.24 14.99 -3.63
C GLU A 146 -2.87 15.35 -5.07
N SER A 147 -1.59 15.27 -5.43
CA SER A 147 -1.11 15.49 -6.81
C SER A 147 -1.78 14.55 -7.81
N MET A 148 -1.87 13.25 -7.49
CA MET A 148 -2.56 12.28 -8.35
C MET A 148 -4.03 12.64 -8.58
N MET A 149 -4.71 13.12 -7.53
CA MET A 149 -6.12 13.53 -7.58
C MET A 149 -6.30 14.81 -8.40
N GLU A 150 -5.45 15.81 -8.20
CA GLU A 150 -5.45 17.05 -8.99
C GLU A 150 -5.24 16.76 -10.47
N GLN A 151 -4.25 15.92 -10.79
CA GLN A 151 -4.00 15.51 -12.17
C GLN A 151 -5.20 14.77 -12.76
N LEU A 152 -5.79 13.81 -12.04
CA LEU A 152 -6.98 13.10 -12.51
C LEU A 152 -8.15 14.05 -12.81
N ARG A 153 -8.36 15.07 -11.97
CA ARG A 153 -9.37 16.11 -12.15
C ARG A 153 -9.04 17.05 -13.32
N ALA A 154 -7.77 17.27 -13.63
CA ALA A 154 -7.36 18.06 -14.79
C ALA A 154 -7.44 17.30 -16.12
N MET A 155 -7.32 15.97 -16.11
CA MET A 155 -7.22 15.17 -17.35
C MET A 155 -8.42 15.36 -18.28
N SER A 156 -8.14 15.59 -19.55
CA SER A 156 -9.13 15.64 -20.62
C SER A 156 -9.52 14.23 -21.11
N LYS A 157 -10.66 14.14 -21.81
CA LYS A 157 -11.11 12.90 -22.46
C LYS A 157 -10.05 12.28 -23.41
N PRO A 158 -9.34 13.06 -24.26
CA PRO A 158 -8.22 12.54 -25.05
C PRO A 158 -7.09 11.93 -24.21
N GLU A 159 -6.68 12.58 -23.12
CA GLU A 159 -5.61 12.07 -22.25
C GLU A 159 -6.00 10.76 -21.56
N LEU A 160 -7.24 10.67 -21.07
CA LEU A 160 -7.78 9.42 -20.51
C LEU A 160 -7.85 8.30 -21.56
N LYS A 161 -8.08 8.64 -22.84
CA LYS A 161 -8.06 7.68 -23.94
C LYS A 161 -6.64 7.17 -24.22
N CYS A 162 -5.61 8.01 -24.07
CA CYS A 162 -4.21 7.59 -24.20
C CYS A 162 -3.81 6.53 -23.16
N LEU A 163 -4.48 6.48 -22.01
CA LEU A 163 -4.31 5.41 -21.02
C LEU A 163 -4.99 4.08 -21.40
N SER A 164 -5.44 3.94 -22.66
CA SER A 164 -6.12 2.75 -23.17
C SER A 164 -7.42 2.39 -22.42
N LEU A 165 -8.09 3.41 -21.86
CA LEU A 165 -9.36 3.23 -21.17
C LEU A 165 -10.51 3.06 -22.18
N ARG A 166 -11.48 2.21 -21.84
CA ARG A 166 -12.70 2.03 -22.64
C ARG A 166 -13.53 3.32 -22.61
N PRO A 167 -14.20 3.73 -23.70
CA PRO A 167 -15.01 4.94 -23.73
C PRO A 167 -16.04 5.03 -22.59
N SER A 168 -16.73 3.93 -22.28
CA SER A 168 -17.72 3.87 -21.19
C SER A 168 -17.12 4.05 -19.79
N ILE A 169 -15.81 3.79 -19.62
CA ILE A 169 -15.09 4.05 -18.37
C ILE A 169 -14.66 5.51 -18.30
N ILE A 170 -14.23 6.09 -19.42
CA ILE A 170 -13.83 7.49 -19.50
C ILE A 170 -15.01 8.40 -19.14
N GLU A 171 -16.20 8.17 -19.72
CA GLU A 171 -17.38 8.97 -19.38
C GLU A 171 -17.71 8.91 -17.89
N LYS A 172 -17.65 7.72 -17.29
CA LYS A 172 -17.89 7.55 -15.84
C LYS A 172 -16.86 8.27 -14.99
N LEU A 173 -15.57 8.22 -15.38
CA LEU A 173 -14.52 8.95 -14.67
C LEU A 173 -14.76 10.44 -14.73
N LEU A 174 -15.07 10.99 -15.91
CA LEU A 174 -15.35 12.42 -16.07
C LEU A 174 -16.58 12.85 -15.26
N GLU A 175 -17.60 11.99 -15.13
CA GLU A 175 -18.79 12.26 -14.34
C GLU A 175 -18.51 12.20 -12.82
N LYS A 176 -17.66 11.28 -12.35
CA LYS A 176 -17.55 10.91 -10.92
C LYS A 176 -16.24 11.29 -10.24
N ARG A 177 -15.22 11.73 -10.97
CA ARG A 177 -13.89 12.04 -10.38
C ARG A 177 -13.90 13.21 -9.39
N GLU A 178 -14.87 14.10 -9.47
CA GLU A 178 -15.00 15.22 -8.52
C GLU A 178 -15.60 14.76 -7.19
N ASP A 179 -16.35 13.64 -7.19
CA ASP A 179 -17.00 13.09 -5.99
C ASP A 179 -16.02 12.30 -5.09
N VAL A 180 -14.84 11.94 -5.61
CA VAL A 180 -13.82 11.18 -4.85
C VAL A 180 -12.90 12.12 -4.07
N THR A 181 -12.69 11.80 -2.81
CA THR A 181 -11.82 12.53 -1.88
C THR A 181 -10.48 11.83 -1.68
N ARG A 182 -10.43 10.52 -1.89
CA ARG A 182 -9.22 9.69 -1.84
C ARG A 182 -9.06 8.94 -3.15
N PHE A 183 -7.83 8.75 -3.60
CA PHE A 183 -7.56 8.09 -4.89
C PHE A 183 -8.10 6.65 -4.91
N ARG A 184 -8.00 5.93 -3.78
CA ARG A 184 -8.57 4.58 -3.63
C ARG A 184 -10.08 4.49 -3.88
N GLU A 185 -10.84 5.57 -3.68
CA GLU A 185 -12.30 5.61 -3.85
C GLU A 185 -12.71 5.50 -5.32
N ILE A 186 -11.77 5.66 -6.26
CA ILE A 186 -11.99 5.38 -7.69
C ILE A 186 -12.48 3.92 -7.90
N LEU A 187 -12.06 2.98 -7.04
CA LEU A 187 -12.53 1.59 -7.09
C LEU A 187 -13.99 1.42 -6.66
N ASP A 188 -14.56 2.40 -5.96
CA ASP A 188 -15.97 2.38 -5.54
C ASP A 188 -16.91 2.86 -6.67
N ILE A 189 -16.35 3.49 -7.71
CA ILE A 189 -17.11 3.88 -8.92
C ILE A 189 -17.54 2.61 -9.67
N ARG A 190 -18.87 2.39 -9.74
CA ARG A 190 -19.45 1.17 -10.32
C ARG A 190 -18.96 0.90 -11.75
N GLY A 191 -18.29 -0.23 -11.91
CA GLY A 191 -17.77 -0.72 -13.20
C GLY A 191 -16.32 -0.33 -13.48
N ILE A 192 -15.71 0.48 -12.60
CA ILE A 192 -14.26 0.58 -12.52
C ILE A 192 -13.75 -0.63 -11.73
N GLY A 193 -12.72 -1.28 -12.26
CA GLY A 193 -12.08 -2.42 -11.61
C GLY A 193 -10.58 -2.21 -11.50
N ILE A 194 -9.92 -3.17 -10.86
CA ILE A 194 -8.48 -3.12 -10.54
C ILE A 194 -7.64 -2.77 -11.78
N LYS A 195 -7.94 -3.34 -12.95
CA LYS A 195 -7.16 -3.03 -14.18
C LYS A 195 -7.20 -1.55 -14.55
N THR A 196 -8.37 -0.92 -14.50
CA THR A 196 -8.50 0.52 -14.77
C THR A 196 -7.81 1.34 -13.69
N TYR A 197 -8.02 0.97 -12.42
CA TYR A 197 -7.37 1.63 -11.29
C TYR A 197 -5.84 1.57 -11.41
N SER A 198 -5.26 0.42 -11.75
CA SER A 198 -3.82 0.25 -11.94
C SER A 198 -3.28 1.12 -13.06
N LEU A 199 -3.99 1.25 -14.19
CA LEU A 199 -3.58 2.11 -15.29
C LEU A 199 -3.55 3.59 -14.86
N LEU A 200 -4.58 4.04 -14.14
CA LEU A 200 -4.62 5.40 -13.60
C LEU A 200 -3.50 5.61 -12.57
N PHE A 201 -3.34 4.69 -11.64
CA PHE A 201 -2.34 4.76 -10.59
C PHE A 201 -0.93 4.89 -11.18
N SER A 202 -0.54 3.99 -12.08
CA SER A 202 0.78 4.02 -12.73
C SER A 202 1.00 5.27 -13.57
N ALA A 203 -0.04 5.82 -14.20
CA ALA A 203 0.09 7.02 -15.02
C ALA A 203 0.27 8.31 -14.18
N LEU A 204 -0.27 8.32 -12.96
CA LEU A 204 -0.36 9.53 -12.14
C LEU A 204 0.67 9.56 -11.01
N ILE A 205 1.08 8.40 -10.49
CA ILE A 205 2.10 8.32 -9.42
C ILE A 205 3.48 8.80 -9.88
N SER A 206 3.78 8.67 -11.17
CA SER A 206 5.08 9.02 -11.76
C SER A 206 5.17 10.48 -12.22
N LYS A 207 4.09 11.25 -12.11
CA LYS A 207 4.03 12.65 -12.54
C LYS A 207 4.09 13.55 -11.30
N ASP A 208 5.25 13.63 -10.67
CA ASP A 208 5.48 14.64 -9.65
C ASP A 208 5.64 16.01 -10.34
N PRO A 209 4.91 17.08 -9.94
CA PRO A 209 5.13 18.44 -10.44
C PRO A 209 6.55 18.98 -10.19
N GLY A 210 7.40 18.28 -9.43
CA GLY A 210 8.81 18.60 -9.20
C GLY A 210 9.84 17.88 -10.09
N GLN A 211 9.44 16.99 -11.00
CA GLN A 211 10.33 16.37 -11.99
C GLN A 211 9.99 16.83 -13.42
N ASP A 212 10.08 18.14 -13.62
CA ASP A 212 10.26 18.72 -14.95
C ASP A 212 11.77 18.87 -15.18
N ASP A 213 12.46 17.74 -15.35
CA ASP A 213 13.86 17.71 -15.83
C ASP A 213 14.16 16.33 -16.45
N GLN A 214 13.53 16.07 -17.61
CA GLN A 214 14.20 15.47 -18.77
C GLN A 214 13.23 15.33 -19.97
N LEU A 215 13.46 16.17 -20.97
CA LEU A 215 13.06 15.90 -22.35
C LEU A 215 13.76 14.62 -22.82
N ASN A 216 13.02 13.53 -23.03
CA ASN A 216 13.53 12.37 -23.77
C ASN A 216 12.97 12.37 -25.19
N LEU A 217 13.73 13.01 -26.08
CA LEU A 217 14.00 12.46 -27.41
C LEU A 217 15.49 12.10 -27.38
N PHE A 218 15.76 10.79 -27.43
CA PHE A 218 16.98 10.03 -27.09
C PHE A 218 17.13 9.65 -25.62
#